data_AF-V2WNZ3-F1
#
_entry.id   AF-V2WNZ3-F1
#
_cell.length_a   1.000
_cell.length_b   1.000
_cell.length_c   1.000
_cell.angle_alpha   90.00
_cell.angle_beta   90.00
_cell.angle_gamma   90.00
#
_symmetry.space_group_name_H-M   'P 1'
#
loop_
_entity.id
_entity.type
_entity.pdbx_description
1 polymer ?
#
loop_
_entity_poly.entity_id
_entity_poly.type
_entity_poly.pdbx_seq_one_letter_code
_entity_poly.pdbx_strand_id
1 'polypeptide(L)'
;MKFFTVAFFLLPTLIAKAQEIPQCRPGFEPVEFEPGSGEYFCRQIIISCPLNQTPYKNPETNADSCCPSNQQLVMYDENLKTGVCCGADQVYLGIKPNGRCCKKGEILQDGKCLPAPPPSGCQGCPTQPPGACALKAACGDNANTGLQYGSCYQLKFPNGQQLGRGVGGNPNMYTQDGYIQNIPYRVCKFPANPNDCGTGPVKAGASFAIEDGIGPAGSTAGERSWMDNVDGGAHMQLTTDATKARKFNGKTSCSGCQCVVQLISSGYACPAIQPGITIWANPKVTLKLQFLEVPCDGQFSFPQLN
;
A
#
# COMPACT_ATOMS: atom_id res chain seq x y z
N MET A 1 -25.44 20.61 92.45
CA MET A 1 -26.22 19.77 91.52
C MET A 1 -26.37 20.56 90.23
N LYS A 2 -25.71 20.11 89.15
CA LYS A 2 -25.71 20.78 87.84
C LYS A 2 -26.64 19.99 86.91
N PHE A 3 -27.70 20.66 86.43
CA PHE A 3 -28.56 20.16 85.37
C PHE A 3 -27.84 20.32 84.03
N PHE A 4 -27.80 19.25 83.22
CA PHE A 4 -27.47 19.32 81.80
C PHE A 4 -28.67 18.82 81.00
N THR A 5 -29.24 19.74 80.22
CA THR A 5 -30.33 19.51 79.27
C THR A 5 -29.73 19.03 77.95
N VAL A 6 -30.20 17.88 77.45
CA VAL A 6 -29.83 17.34 76.14
C VAL A 6 -30.71 18.00 75.08
N ALA A 7 -30.11 18.70 74.12
CA ALA A 7 -30.79 19.24 72.95
C ALA A 7 -30.42 18.42 71.71
N PHE A 8 -31.42 17.72 71.16
CA PHE A 8 -31.34 17.03 69.87
C PHE A 8 -31.42 18.08 68.75
N PHE A 9 -30.32 18.30 68.03
CA PHE A 9 -30.33 19.09 66.80
C PHE A 9 -30.69 18.18 65.61
N LEU A 10 -31.89 18.37 65.07
CA LEU A 10 -32.27 17.92 63.73
C LEU A 10 -31.49 18.75 62.70
N LEU A 11 -30.49 18.15 62.05
CA LEU A 11 -29.90 18.75 60.85
C LEU A 11 -30.87 18.59 59.66
N PRO A 12 -31.16 19.66 58.90
CA PRO A 12 -31.82 19.53 57.62
C PRO A 12 -30.82 18.93 56.62
N THR A 13 -31.12 17.74 56.11
CA THR A 13 -30.45 17.15 54.94
C THR A 13 -30.73 18.02 53.72
N LEU A 14 -29.80 18.93 53.41
CA LEU A 14 -29.70 19.57 52.10
C LEU A 14 -29.35 18.48 51.09
N ILE A 15 -30.37 17.93 50.42
CA ILE A 15 -30.20 17.12 49.23
C ILE A 15 -29.70 18.08 48.13
N ALA A 16 -28.39 18.21 47.98
CA ALA A 16 -27.80 18.76 46.78
C ALA A 16 -28.20 17.83 45.62
N LYS A 17 -29.12 18.28 44.76
CA LYS A 17 -29.32 17.64 43.46
C LYS A 17 -27.99 17.75 42.72
N ALA A 18 -27.24 16.66 42.65
CA ALA A 18 -26.18 16.54 41.67
C ALA A 18 -26.85 16.61 40.29
N GLN A 19 -26.73 17.76 39.64
CA GLN A 19 -27.36 18.01 38.35
C GLN A 19 -26.47 17.36 37.29
N GLU A 20 -26.96 16.28 36.69
CA GLU A 20 -26.20 15.43 35.76
C GLU A 20 -25.85 16.19 34.47
N ILE A 21 -24.58 16.14 34.06
CA ILE A 21 -24.13 16.64 32.75
C ILE A 21 -24.87 15.82 31.67
N PRO A 22 -25.56 16.48 30.71
CA PRO A 22 -26.36 15.76 29.73
C PRO A 22 -25.48 14.90 28.82
N GLN A 23 -25.95 13.68 28.53
CA GLN A 23 -25.36 12.80 27.53
C GLN A 23 -25.70 13.32 26.12
N CYS A 24 -24.75 13.94 25.45
CA CYS A 24 -24.92 14.38 24.06
C CYS A 24 -24.82 13.20 23.08
N ARG A 25 -25.52 13.31 21.94
CA ARG A 25 -25.38 12.35 20.84
C ARG A 25 -23.94 12.34 20.30
N PRO A 26 -23.46 11.23 19.70
CA PRO A 26 -22.14 11.19 19.07
C PRO A 26 -21.91 12.36 18.12
N GLY A 27 -20.74 13.00 18.21
CA GLY A 27 -20.37 14.20 17.44
C GLY A 27 -20.74 15.55 18.09
N PHE A 28 -21.30 15.54 19.30
CA PHE A 28 -21.66 16.73 20.07
C PHE A 28 -21.05 16.67 21.47
N GLU A 29 -20.61 17.81 21.99
CA GLU A 29 -20.09 17.96 23.36
C GLU A 29 -21.05 18.82 24.21
N PRO A 30 -21.23 18.51 25.51
CA PRO A 30 -22.00 19.37 26.41
C PRO A 30 -21.19 20.62 26.75
N VAL A 31 -21.79 21.79 26.53
CA VAL A 31 -21.20 23.10 26.85
C VAL A 31 -22.17 23.85 27.76
N GLU A 32 -21.66 24.43 28.84
CA GLU A 32 -22.44 25.25 29.76
C GLU A 32 -22.71 26.63 29.12
N PHE A 33 -23.96 27.11 29.21
CA PHE A 33 -24.40 28.36 28.57
C PHE A 33 -23.64 29.58 29.10
N GLU A 34 -23.53 29.67 30.42
CA GLU A 34 -22.65 30.62 31.12
C GLU A 34 -21.91 29.85 32.22
N PRO A 35 -20.63 30.14 32.50
CA PRO A 35 -19.88 29.41 33.53
C PRO A 35 -20.59 29.47 34.89
N GLY A 36 -21.00 28.31 35.39
CA GLY A 36 -21.72 28.17 36.67
C GLY A 36 -23.23 28.36 36.60
N SER A 37 -23.84 28.48 35.40
CA SER A 37 -25.30 28.55 35.26
C SER A 37 -26.01 27.23 35.52
N GLY A 38 -25.30 26.09 35.39
CA GLY A 38 -25.88 24.75 35.46
C GLY A 38 -26.74 24.38 34.25
N GLU A 39 -26.82 25.24 33.23
CA GLU A 39 -27.57 25.01 31.99
C GLU A 39 -26.63 24.56 30.87
N TYR A 40 -26.82 23.35 30.37
CA TYR A 40 -25.98 22.74 29.33
C TYR A 40 -26.74 22.61 28.01
N PHE A 41 -26.04 22.82 26.90
CA PHE A 41 -26.52 22.48 25.56
C PHE A 41 -25.46 21.67 24.80
N CYS A 42 -25.91 20.88 23.81
CA CYS A 42 -25.02 20.09 22.97
C CYS A 42 -24.52 20.92 21.79
N ARG A 43 -23.22 21.21 21.75
CA ARG A 43 -22.56 21.91 20.64
C ARG A 43 -21.98 20.90 19.65
N GLN A 44 -22.13 21.18 18.35
CA GLN A 44 -21.50 20.35 17.31
C GLN A 44 -19.98 20.54 17.34
N ILE A 45 -19.25 19.43 17.37
CA ILE A 45 -17.79 19.44 17.29
C ILE A 45 -17.42 19.68 15.82
N ILE A 46 -17.01 20.90 15.46
CA ILE A 46 -16.45 21.17 14.14
C ILE A 46 -14.98 20.70 14.17
N ILE A 47 -14.73 19.50 13.66
CA ILE A 47 -13.37 18.99 13.57
C ILE A 47 -12.64 19.70 12.43
N SER A 48 -11.60 20.45 12.79
CA SER A 48 -10.62 20.98 11.84
C SER A 48 -9.46 20.00 11.76
N CYS A 49 -9.31 19.32 10.61
CA CYS A 49 -8.19 18.41 10.43
C CYS A 49 -6.87 19.19 10.24
N PRO A 50 -5.71 18.58 10.54
CA PRO A 50 -4.41 19.11 10.15
C PRO A 50 -4.37 19.50 8.66
N LEU A 51 -3.52 20.48 8.32
CA LEU A 51 -3.28 20.91 6.94
C LEU A 51 -3.07 19.69 6.03
N ASN A 52 -3.83 19.62 4.94
CA ASN A 52 -3.86 18.53 3.94
C ASN A 52 -4.67 17.26 4.30
N GLN A 53 -5.48 17.27 5.36
CA GLN A 53 -6.41 16.19 5.65
C GLN A 53 -7.85 16.62 5.43
N THR A 54 -8.64 15.76 4.79
CA THR A 54 -10.07 15.98 4.56
C THR A 54 -10.86 15.38 5.73
N PRO A 55 -11.67 16.17 6.45
CA PRO A 55 -12.58 15.61 7.45
C PRO A 55 -13.61 14.69 6.77
N TYR A 56 -13.92 13.59 7.43
CA TYR A 56 -14.89 12.62 6.96
C TYR A 56 -15.78 12.15 8.11
N LYS A 57 -16.97 11.67 7.78
CA LYS A 57 -17.90 11.05 8.69
C LYS A 57 -17.66 9.55 8.75
N ASN A 58 -17.31 9.04 9.93
CA ASN A 58 -17.15 7.61 10.13
C ASN A 58 -18.54 6.93 10.14
N PRO A 59 -18.83 5.98 9.26
CA PRO A 59 -20.14 5.33 9.15
C PRO A 59 -20.48 4.44 10.35
N GLU A 60 -19.48 3.96 11.10
CA GLU A 60 -19.70 3.09 12.27
C GLU A 60 -20.07 3.91 13.51
N THR A 61 -19.40 5.03 13.73
CA THR A 61 -19.62 5.88 14.92
C THR A 61 -20.50 7.09 14.65
N ASN A 62 -20.78 7.39 13.38
CA ASN A 62 -21.45 8.60 12.89
C ASN A 62 -20.78 9.91 13.35
N ALA A 63 -19.52 9.84 13.78
CA ALA A 63 -18.73 10.98 14.21
C ALA A 63 -17.90 11.53 13.05
N ASP A 64 -17.68 12.84 13.04
CA ASP A 64 -16.66 13.45 12.21
C ASP A 64 -15.28 12.97 12.70
N SER A 65 -14.33 12.78 11.78
CA SER A 65 -12.98 12.29 12.07
C SER A 65 -11.99 12.71 10.98
N CYS A 66 -10.69 12.60 11.29
CA CYS A 66 -9.59 12.83 10.37
C CYS A 66 -8.76 11.56 10.24
N CYS A 67 -8.29 11.22 9.04
CA CYS A 67 -7.37 10.11 8.90
C CYS A 67 -5.97 10.50 9.40
N PRO A 68 -5.33 9.67 10.25
CA PRO A 68 -3.92 9.84 10.59
C PRO A 68 -3.03 9.93 9.34
N SER A 69 -1.89 10.61 9.45
CA SER A 69 -1.00 10.95 8.33
C SER A 69 -0.47 9.76 7.52
N ASN A 70 -0.52 8.56 8.08
CA ASN A 70 -0.09 7.30 7.46
C ASN A 70 -1.27 6.40 7.03
N GLN A 71 -2.48 6.93 6.99
CA GLN A 71 -3.68 6.20 6.60
C GLN A 71 -4.29 6.79 5.33
N GLN A 72 -4.89 5.94 4.52
CA GLN A 72 -5.58 6.34 3.31
C GLN A 72 -7.06 6.54 3.57
N LEU A 73 -7.57 7.76 3.36
CA LEU A 73 -9.01 8.02 3.36
C LEU A 73 -9.66 7.42 2.12
N VAL A 74 -10.72 6.66 2.33
CA VAL A 74 -11.61 6.15 1.29
C VAL A 74 -13.02 6.66 1.56
N MET A 75 -13.44 7.68 0.79
CA MET A 75 -14.81 8.17 0.84
C MET A 75 -15.76 7.20 0.13
N TYR A 76 -16.81 6.82 0.82
CA TYR A 76 -17.94 6.06 0.30
C TYR A 76 -18.92 6.96 -0.43
N ASP A 77 -19.16 8.14 0.14
CA ASP A 77 -20.06 9.17 -0.39
C ASP A 77 -19.39 10.54 -0.28
N GLU A 78 -19.16 11.17 -1.42
CA GLU A 78 -18.52 12.50 -1.52
C GLU A 78 -19.44 13.63 -1.05
N ASN A 79 -20.76 13.46 -1.18
CA ASN A 79 -21.76 14.47 -0.79
C ASN A 79 -21.97 14.45 0.73
N LEU A 80 -22.06 13.25 1.31
CA LEU A 80 -22.24 13.06 2.75
C LEU A 80 -20.91 13.05 3.53
N LYS A 81 -19.78 13.11 2.83
CA LYS A 81 -18.42 12.99 3.36
C LYS A 81 -18.22 11.73 4.20
N THR A 82 -18.97 10.67 3.91
CA THR A 82 -18.88 9.40 4.64
C THR A 82 -17.73 8.57 4.10
N GLY A 83 -16.89 7.99 4.97
CA GLY A 83 -15.74 7.20 4.52
C GLY A 83 -15.05 6.40 5.63
N VAL A 84 -13.91 5.81 5.32
CA VAL A 84 -13.08 5.07 6.26
C VAL A 84 -11.59 5.35 6.02
N CYS A 85 -10.77 5.22 7.05
CA CYS A 85 -9.31 5.25 6.92
C CYS A 85 -8.77 3.82 6.88
N CYS A 86 -8.07 3.46 5.80
CA CYS A 86 -7.30 2.23 5.76
C CYS A 86 -5.90 2.46 6.34
N GLY A 87 -5.42 1.54 7.16
CA GLY A 87 -4.05 1.58 7.71
C GLY A 87 -2.97 1.60 6.61
N ALA A 88 -1.74 1.99 6.97
CA ALA A 88 -0.60 2.09 6.04
C ALA A 88 -0.34 0.82 5.20
N ASP A 89 -0.61 -0.35 5.79
CA ASP A 89 -0.45 -1.68 5.17
C ASP A 89 -1.76 -2.28 4.69
N GLN A 90 -2.80 -1.46 4.57
CA GLN A 90 -4.11 -1.88 4.11
C GLN A 90 -4.50 -1.18 2.81
N VAL A 91 -5.34 -1.86 2.04
CA VAL A 91 -5.97 -1.34 0.83
C VAL A 91 -7.46 -1.61 0.92
N TYR A 92 -8.27 -0.66 0.46
CA TYR A 92 -9.71 -0.86 0.39
C TYR A 92 -10.08 -1.74 -0.79
N LEU A 93 -10.70 -2.89 -0.50
CA LEU A 93 -11.15 -3.86 -1.48
C LEU A 93 -12.68 -3.93 -1.48
N GLY A 94 -13.29 -4.10 -2.67
CA GLY A 94 -14.74 -4.19 -2.85
C GLY A 94 -15.40 -2.93 -3.40
N ILE A 95 -16.72 -2.99 -3.57
CA ILE A 95 -17.54 -1.88 -4.07
C ILE A 95 -17.98 -1.04 -2.87
N LYS A 96 -17.74 0.27 -2.91
CA LYS A 96 -18.22 1.21 -1.89
C LYS A 96 -19.76 1.18 -1.81
N PRO A 97 -20.38 1.21 -0.62
CA PRO A 97 -19.79 1.25 0.73
C PRO A 97 -19.46 -0.15 1.31
N ASN A 98 -19.79 -1.23 0.61
CA ASN A 98 -19.74 -2.62 1.11
C ASN A 98 -18.35 -3.26 1.05
N GLY A 99 -17.31 -2.48 0.78
CA GLY A 99 -15.93 -2.93 0.78
C GLY A 99 -15.30 -2.81 2.17
N ARG A 100 -14.03 -3.17 2.29
CA ARG A 100 -13.28 -3.02 3.54
C ARG A 100 -11.79 -2.85 3.31
N CYS A 101 -11.13 -2.29 4.30
CA CYS A 101 -9.67 -2.27 4.37
C CYS A 101 -9.14 -3.69 4.67
N CYS A 102 -8.42 -4.27 3.73
CA CYS A 102 -7.74 -5.56 3.86
C CYS A 102 -6.23 -5.34 3.82
N LYS A 103 -5.43 -6.28 4.36
CA LYS A 103 -3.97 -6.19 4.21
C LYS A 103 -3.59 -6.28 2.73
N LYS A 104 -2.49 -5.63 2.36
CA LYS A 104 -1.97 -5.70 0.99
C LYS A 104 -1.79 -7.16 0.53
N GLY A 105 -2.34 -7.47 -0.64
CA GLY A 105 -2.35 -8.81 -1.24
C GLY A 105 -3.29 -9.83 -0.59
N GLU A 106 -4.28 -9.38 0.18
CA GLU A 106 -5.51 -10.14 0.45
C GLU A 106 -6.56 -9.83 -0.64
N ILE A 107 -7.61 -10.64 -0.72
CA ILE A 107 -8.83 -10.38 -1.51
C ILE A 107 -10.03 -10.27 -0.57
N LEU A 108 -11.06 -9.53 -1.01
CA LEU A 108 -12.34 -9.50 -0.31
C LEU A 108 -13.26 -10.58 -0.91
N GLN A 109 -13.52 -11.64 -0.13
CA GLN A 109 -14.43 -12.71 -0.50
C GLN A 109 -15.45 -12.92 0.63
N ASP A 110 -16.74 -12.91 0.30
CA ASP A 110 -17.85 -13.05 1.24
C ASP A 110 -17.76 -12.10 2.46
N GLY A 111 -17.35 -10.85 2.21
CA GLY A 111 -17.18 -9.81 3.25
C GLY A 111 -15.93 -9.99 4.14
N LYS A 112 -15.10 -11.01 3.89
CA LYS A 112 -13.88 -11.30 4.65
C LYS A 112 -12.64 -11.05 3.81
N CYS A 113 -11.61 -10.49 4.44
CA CYS A 113 -10.29 -10.42 3.86
C CYS A 113 -9.65 -11.81 3.97
N LEU A 114 -9.31 -12.41 2.85
CA LEU A 114 -8.63 -13.69 2.78
C LEU A 114 -7.32 -13.53 1.99
N PRO A 115 -6.28 -14.32 2.29
CA PRO A 115 -5.14 -14.42 1.38
C PRO A 115 -5.62 -14.71 -0.04
N ALA A 116 -5.08 -13.99 -1.03
CA ALA A 116 -5.42 -14.24 -2.43
C ALA A 116 -5.17 -15.73 -2.75
N PRO A 117 -6.17 -16.47 -3.27
CA PRO A 117 -5.95 -17.83 -3.70
C PRO A 117 -4.91 -17.83 -4.83
N PRO A 118 -4.04 -18.83 -4.90
CA PRO A 118 -3.10 -18.95 -6.01
C PRO A 118 -3.90 -19.06 -7.32
N PRO A 119 -3.39 -18.51 -8.44
CA PRO A 119 -4.10 -18.54 -9.71
C PRO A 119 -4.47 -19.97 -10.13
N SER A 120 -5.64 -20.13 -10.75
CA SER A 120 -6.10 -21.39 -11.35
C SER A 120 -5.07 -21.86 -12.37
N GLY A 121 -4.29 -22.90 -12.02
CA GLY A 121 -3.10 -23.36 -12.73
C GLY A 121 -1.90 -23.66 -11.82
N CYS A 122 -1.91 -23.15 -10.60
CA CYS A 122 -0.99 -23.52 -9.51
C CYS A 122 -1.61 -24.56 -8.55
N GLN A 123 -2.75 -25.18 -8.92
CA GLN A 123 -3.39 -26.25 -8.15
C GLN A 123 -2.45 -27.46 -8.07
N GLY A 124 -1.80 -27.65 -6.93
CA GLY A 124 -0.82 -28.72 -6.69
C GLY A 124 0.47 -28.26 -6.01
N CYS A 125 0.71 -26.95 -5.93
CA CYS A 125 1.86 -26.41 -5.21
C CYS A 125 1.46 -26.13 -3.74
N PRO A 126 2.30 -26.48 -2.75
CA PRO A 126 2.02 -26.15 -1.35
C PRO A 126 1.87 -24.63 -1.21
N THR A 127 0.83 -24.21 -0.48
CA THR A 127 0.64 -22.81 -0.10
C THR A 127 1.91 -22.29 0.58
N GLN A 128 2.33 -21.07 0.24
CA GLN A 128 3.41 -20.41 0.99
C GLN A 128 3.01 -20.39 2.48
N PRO A 129 3.91 -20.81 3.40
CA PRO A 129 3.57 -20.89 4.82
C PRO A 129 3.05 -19.54 5.33
N PRO A 130 1.93 -19.51 6.09
CA PRO A 130 1.50 -18.31 6.79
C PRO A 130 2.59 -17.90 7.79
N GLY A 131 3.16 -16.71 7.63
CA GLY A 131 4.13 -16.15 8.58
C GLY A 131 5.62 -16.36 8.26
N ALA A 132 5.98 -16.76 7.04
CA ALA A 132 7.37 -16.61 6.62
C ALA A 132 7.71 -15.11 6.54
N CYS A 133 8.71 -14.64 7.30
CA CYS A 133 9.34 -13.32 7.10
C CYS A 133 10.10 -13.23 5.75
N ALA A 134 9.67 -14.00 4.75
CA ALA A 134 10.21 -14.06 3.40
C ALA A 134 9.32 -13.21 2.50
N LEU A 135 9.94 -12.36 1.69
CA LEU A 135 9.30 -11.46 0.75
C LEU A 135 8.09 -12.11 0.05
N LYS A 136 6.94 -11.43 0.05
CA LYS A 136 5.69 -11.95 -0.52
C LYS A 136 5.75 -11.88 -2.04
N ALA A 137 5.54 -13.01 -2.71
CA ALA A 137 5.47 -13.02 -4.16
C ALA A 137 4.15 -12.40 -4.64
N ALA A 138 4.22 -11.55 -5.66
CA ALA A 138 3.04 -11.03 -6.34
C ALA A 138 2.35 -12.19 -7.07
N CYS A 139 1.18 -12.57 -6.55
CA CYS A 139 0.31 -13.59 -7.13
C CYS A 139 -1.00 -12.92 -7.54
N GLY A 140 -1.23 -12.82 -8.84
CA GLY A 140 -2.50 -12.36 -9.39
C GLY A 140 -3.42 -13.51 -9.74
N ASP A 141 -4.60 -13.16 -10.27
CA ASP A 141 -5.60 -14.06 -10.83
C ASP A 141 -5.76 -13.80 -12.34
N ASN A 142 -6.83 -14.29 -12.96
CA ASN A 142 -7.08 -14.04 -14.38
C ASN A 142 -7.42 -12.57 -14.70
N ALA A 143 -7.77 -11.76 -13.69
CA ALA A 143 -8.15 -10.36 -13.83
C ALA A 143 -7.02 -9.38 -13.44
N ASN A 144 -6.06 -9.80 -12.61
CA ASN A 144 -5.01 -8.97 -12.04
C ASN A 144 -3.65 -9.68 -12.11
N THR A 145 -2.56 -8.92 -12.21
CA THR A 145 -1.20 -9.49 -12.24
C THR A 145 -0.68 -9.85 -10.85
N GLY A 146 -1.33 -9.38 -9.78
CA GLY A 146 -0.85 -9.46 -8.41
C GLY A 146 0.02 -8.27 -7.99
N LEU A 147 0.41 -7.42 -8.95
CA LEU A 147 1.15 -6.19 -8.70
C LEU A 147 0.21 -5.06 -8.25
N GLN A 148 0.79 -4.10 -7.52
CA GLN A 148 0.12 -2.88 -7.09
C GLN A 148 0.91 -1.68 -7.61
N TYR A 149 0.21 -0.70 -8.18
CA TYR A 149 0.81 0.61 -8.47
C TYR A 149 1.25 1.27 -7.16
N GLY A 150 2.46 1.83 -7.15
CA GLY A 150 3.07 2.48 -6.00
C GLY A 150 3.88 1.54 -5.08
N SER A 151 3.68 0.22 -5.17
CA SER A 151 4.47 -0.77 -4.42
C SER A 151 5.81 -1.06 -5.07
N CYS A 152 6.79 -1.45 -4.24
CA CYS A 152 8.13 -1.82 -4.67
C CYS A 152 8.36 -3.32 -4.61
N TYR A 153 9.16 -3.82 -5.54
CA TYR A 153 9.43 -5.24 -5.69
C TYR A 153 10.91 -5.48 -5.97
N GLN A 154 11.47 -6.56 -5.44
CA GLN A 154 12.64 -7.19 -6.01
C GLN A 154 12.20 -8.11 -7.14
N LEU A 155 12.85 -8.00 -8.29
CA LEU A 155 12.57 -8.84 -9.46
C LEU A 155 13.58 -9.98 -9.47
N LYS A 156 13.11 -11.22 -9.57
CA LYS A 156 13.95 -12.41 -9.69
C LYS A 156 13.65 -13.20 -10.96
N PHE A 157 14.72 -13.69 -11.57
CA PHE A 157 14.66 -14.62 -12.69
C PHE A 157 14.26 -16.03 -12.19
N PRO A 158 13.80 -16.93 -13.09
CA PRO A 158 13.37 -18.28 -12.71
C PRO A 158 14.44 -19.13 -12.02
N ASN A 159 15.72 -18.79 -12.19
CA ASN A 159 16.84 -19.45 -11.51
C ASN A 159 17.13 -18.88 -10.11
N GLY A 160 16.35 -17.91 -9.64
CA GLY A 160 16.48 -17.29 -8.32
C GLY A 160 17.43 -16.10 -8.24
N GLN A 161 18.21 -15.81 -9.29
CA GLN A 161 19.05 -14.61 -9.34
C GLN A 161 18.18 -13.36 -9.51
N GLN A 162 18.59 -12.26 -8.90
CA GLN A 162 17.83 -11.02 -8.96
C GLN A 162 18.22 -10.16 -10.16
N LEU A 163 17.30 -9.31 -10.58
CA LEU A 163 17.56 -8.25 -11.53
C LEU A 163 18.35 -7.14 -10.82
N GLY A 164 19.61 -7.02 -11.17
CA GLY A 164 20.48 -5.93 -10.76
C GLY A 164 20.77 -4.98 -11.92
N ARG A 165 21.74 -4.10 -11.70
CA ARG A 165 22.37 -3.30 -12.74
C ARG A 165 23.88 -3.53 -12.76
N GLY A 166 24.48 -3.33 -13.92
CA GLY A 166 25.93 -3.39 -14.07
C GLY A 166 26.44 -4.66 -14.74
N VAL A 167 26.68 -4.60 -16.05
CA VAL A 167 27.45 -5.58 -16.85
C VAL A 167 28.61 -4.87 -17.52
N GLY A 168 29.79 -5.49 -17.55
CA GLY A 168 30.90 -5.02 -18.39
C GLY A 168 31.34 -3.56 -18.15
N GLY A 169 31.11 -3.03 -16.95
CA GLY A 169 31.46 -1.65 -16.58
C GLY A 169 30.38 -0.59 -16.81
N ASN A 170 29.20 -0.92 -17.37
CA ASN A 170 28.11 0.04 -17.50
C ASN A 170 27.10 -0.08 -16.32
N PRO A 171 27.08 0.85 -15.34
CA PRO A 171 26.21 0.81 -14.16
C PRO A 171 24.72 0.97 -14.46
N ASN A 172 24.36 1.37 -15.68
CA ASN A 172 22.97 1.66 -16.05
C ASN A 172 22.29 0.49 -16.77
N MET A 173 23.02 -0.55 -17.16
CA MET A 173 22.44 -1.71 -17.86
C MET A 173 21.80 -2.69 -16.88
N TYR A 174 20.53 -3.04 -17.12
CA TYR A 174 19.83 -4.05 -16.33
C TYR A 174 20.29 -5.46 -16.70
N THR A 175 20.59 -6.24 -15.67
CA THR A 175 21.13 -7.58 -15.85
C THR A 175 20.82 -8.51 -14.70
N GLN A 176 20.81 -9.80 -15.01
CA GLN A 176 20.80 -10.84 -14.01
C GLN A 176 22.07 -10.76 -13.16
N ASP A 177 21.89 -10.67 -11.85
CA ASP A 177 23.00 -10.67 -10.88
C ASP A 177 24.03 -9.54 -11.10
N GLY A 178 23.57 -8.37 -11.53
CA GLY A 178 24.44 -7.20 -11.73
C GLY A 178 25.03 -6.68 -10.41
N TYR A 179 26.23 -6.11 -10.41
CA TYR A 179 26.90 -5.72 -9.16
C TYR A 179 26.14 -4.68 -8.32
N ILE A 180 25.23 -3.90 -8.91
CA ILE A 180 24.24 -3.11 -8.17
C ILE A 180 23.02 -3.99 -7.93
N GLN A 181 22.84 -4.38 -6.68
CA GLN A 181 21.91 -5.40 -6.22
C GLN A 181 20.83 -4.80 -5.31
N ASN A 182 19.79 -5.58 -5.01
CA ASN A 182 18.72 -5.22 -4.06
C ASN A 182 17.97 -3.92 -4.42
N ILE A 183 17.88 -3.60 -5.70
CA ILE A 183 17.15 -2.43 -6.20
C ILE A 183 15.65 -2.61 -5.91
N PRO A 184 15.00 -1.69 -5.17
CA PRO A 184 13.54 -1.68 -5.05
C PRO A 184 12.94 -1.14 -6.34
N TYR A 185 12.30 -2.00 -7.12
CA TYR A 185 11.63 -1.62 -8.36
C TYR A 185 10.18 -1.25 -8.10
N ARG A 186 9.84 0.04 -8.23
CA ARG A 186 8.46 0.51 -8.03
C ARG A 186 7.65 0.34 -9.31
N VAL A 187 6.45 -0.24 -9.17
CA VAL A 187 5.50 -0.36 -10.30
C VAL A 187 4.68 0.91 -10.39
N CYS A 188 4.70 1.58 -11.54
CA CYS A 188 4.04 2.87 -11.76
C CYS A 188 3.04 2.76 -12.92
N LYS A 189 1.98 3.57 -12.88
CA LYS A 189 1.07 3.71 -14.04
C LYS A 189 1.85 4.19 -15.26
N PHE A 190 1.44 3.70 -16.43
CA PHE A 190 1.94 4.21 -17.70
C PHE A 190 0.91 5.16 -18.33
N PRO A 191 1.31 6.33 -18.89
CA PRO A 191 2.68 6.85 -18.99
C PRO A 191 3.29 7.19 -17.63
N ALA A 192 4.61 7.01 -17.50
CA ALA A 192 5.31 7.26 -16.25
C ALA A 192 5.25 8.75 -15.88
N ASN A 193 4.90 9.05 -14.63
CA ASN A 193 4.91 10.39 -14.08
C ASN A 193 5.95 10.48 -12.95
N PRO A 194 6.94 11.38 -13.03
CA PRO A 194 7.96 11.59 -11.99
C PRO A 194 7.40 11.94 -10.61
N ASN A 195 6.16 12.40 -10.52
CA ASN A 195 5.54 12.84 -9.27
C ASN A 195 4.53 11.82 -8.70
N ASP A 196 4.06 10.87 -9.52
CA ASP A 196 3.00 9.95 -9.11
C ASP A 196 3.11 8.60 -9.83
N CYS A 197 3.25 7.52 -9.06
CA CYS A 197 3.21 6.15 -9.60
C CYS A 197 1.79 5.57 -9.64
N GLY A 198 0.81 6.28 -9.08
CA GLY A 198 -0.54 5.82 -8.88
C GLY A 198 -0.65 4.77 -7.78
N THR A 199 -1.89 4.40 -7.48
CA THR A 199 -2.24 3.38 -6.48
C THR A 199 -3.22 2.36 -7.04
N GLY A 200 -3.30 1.20 -6.40
CA GLY A 200 -4.28 0.15 -6.67
C GLY A 200 -3.76 -0.98 -7.56
N PRO A 201 -4.59 -2.00 -7.81
CA PRO A 201 -4.16 -3.22 -8.46
C PRO A 201 -3.84 -3.02 -9.95
N VAL A 202 -2.80 -3.69 -10.42
CA VAL A 202 -2.48 -3.78 -11.84
C VAL A 202 -3.32 -4.89 -12.46
N LYS A 203 -4.29 -4.51 -13.30
CA LYS A 203 -5.11 -5.47 -14.04
C LYS A 203 -4.28 -6.27 -15.03
N ALA A 204 -4.68 -7.51 -15.32
CA ALA A 204 -4.06 -8.32 -16.36
C ALA A 204 -4.10 -7.59 -17.71
N GLY A 205 -2.96 -7.50 -18.40
CA GLY A 205 -2.82 -6.76 -19.65
C GLY A 205 -2.77 -5.23 -19.51
N ALA A 206 -2.99 -4.67 -18.32
CA ALA A 206 -2.78 -3.23 -18.09
C ALA A 206 -1.32 -2.85 -18.33
N SER A 207 -1.13 -1.58 -18.69
CA SER A 207 0.19 -1.05 -19.01
C SER A 207 0.79 -0.39 -17.77
N PHE A 208 2.06 -0.67 -17.50
CA PHE A 208 2.79 -0.10 -16.37
C PHE A 208 4.23 0.23 -16.76
N ALA A 209 4.86 1.09 -15.97
CA ALA A 209 6.29 1.36 -16.01
C ALA A 209 6.95 0.78 -14.76
N ILE A 210 8.25 0.55 -14.84
CA ILE A 210 9.07 0.10 -13.70
C ILE A 210 10.07 1.21 -13.40
N GLU A 211 9.92 1.83 -12.23
CA GLU A 211 10.85 2.81 -11.66
C GLU A 211 11.94 2.06 -10.89
N ASP A 212 13.18 2.49 -11.08
CA ASP A 212 14.35 2.10 -10.29
C ASP A 212 14.44 3.01 -9.06
N GLY A 213 14.20 2.46 -7.87
CA GLY A 213 14.17 3.23 -6.63
C GLY A 213 15.54 3.70 -6.13
N ILE A 214 16.65 3.31 -6.77
CA ILE A 214 18.00 3.80 -6.43
C ILE A 214 18.40 4.95 -7.37
N GLY A 215 18.06 4.88 -8.66
CA GLY A 215 18.48 5.86 -9.65
C GLY A 215 19.96 5.71 -10.06
N PRO A 216 20.56 6.71 -10.73
CA PRO A 216 21.93 6.60 -11.26
C PRO A 216 22.95 6.47 -10.11
N ALA A 217 23.92 5.56 -10.25
CA ALA A 217 24.88 5.26 -9.16
C ALA A 217 25.71 6.47 -8.68
N GLY A 218 25.90 7.47 -9.55
CA GLY A 218 26.60 8.72 -9.22
C GLY A 218 25.70 9.86 -8.72
N SER A 219 24.38 9.66 -8.64
CA SER A 219 23.44 10.70 -8.20
C SER A 219 23.38 10.75 -6.68
N THR A 220 23.68 11.90 -6.09
CA THR A 220 23.59 12.13 -4.64
C THR A 220 22.17 12.41 -4.17
N ALA A 221 21.23 12.65 -5.09
CA ALA A 221 19.85 13.04 -4.80
C ALA A 221 18.83 11.90 -5.02
N GLY A 222 19.27 10.71 -5.47
CA GLY A 222 18.36 9.59 -5.74
C GLY A 222 17.34 9.92 -6.83
N GLU A 223 17.80 10.50 -7.94
CA GLU A 223 16.93 10.88 -9.06
C GLU A 223 16.09 9.70 -9.55
N ARG A 224 14.77 9.90 -9.57
CA ARG A 224 13.82 8.89 -10.07
C ARG A 224 14.19 8.52 -11.50
N SER A 225 14.29 7.23 -11.73
CA SER A 225 14.71 6.67 -13.00
C SER A 225 13.85 5.49 -13.36
N TRP A 226 13.81 5.15 -14.64
CA TRP A 226 12.96 4.09 -15.18
C TRP A 226 13.78 3.14 -16.04
N MET A 227 13.24 1.93 -16.21
CA MET A 227 13.67 1.05 -17.29
C MET A 227 13.27 1.68 -18.62
N ASP A 228 14.24 1.87 -19.49
CA ASP A 228 14.05 2.51 -20.80
C ASP A 228 13.40 1.59 -21.84
N ASN A 229 12.99 2.18 -22.95
CA ASN A 229 12.27 1.52 -24.02
C ASN A 229 13.17 1.03 -25.18
N VAL A 230 14.45 0.73 -24.93
CA VAL A 230 15.40 0.30 -25.96
C VAL A 230 14.98 -1.04 -26.59
N ASP A 231 14.79 -1.05 -27.91
CA ASP A 231 14.33 -2.21 -28.68
C ASP A 231 15.49 -2.94 -29.38
N GLY A 232 15.23 -4.16 -29.88
CA GLY A 232 16.12 -4.86 -30.80
C GLY A 232 17.20 -5.73 -30.15
N GLY A 233 16.94 -6.27 -28.96
CA GLY A 233 17.85 -7.24 -28.31
C GLY A 233 18.98 -6.62 -27.49
N ALA A 234 19.10 -5.29 -27.46
CA ALA A 234 20.00 -4.58 -26.57
C ALA A 234 19.50 -4.63 -25.11
N HIS A 235 20.42 -4.57 -24.16
CA HIS A 235 20.06 -4.43 -22.74
C HIS A 235 19.23 -3.18 -22.52
N MET A 236 18.08 -3.31 -21.85
CA MET A 236 17.41 -2.17 -21.25
C MET A 236 18.37 -1.44 -20.32
N GLN A 237 18.27 -0.12 -20.32
CA GLN A 237 19.09 0.75 -19.48
C GLN A 237 18.23 1.64 -18.60
N LEU A 238 18.89 2.23 -17.61
CA LEU A 238 18.34 3.27 -16.77
C LEU A 238 18.15 4.56 -17.59
N THR A 239 16.99 5.17 -17.50
CA THR A 239 16.72 6.53 -18.01
C THR A 239 16.13 7.42 -16.91
N THR A 240 16.58 8.66 -16.82
CA THR A 240 15.96 9.71 -15.99
C THR A 240 14.86 10.48 -16.73
N ASP A 241 14.66 10.19 -18.01
CA ASP A 241 13.58 10.74 -18.81
C ASP A 241 12.37 9.80 -18.77
N ALA A 242 11.32 10.19 -18.05
CA ALA A 242 10.09 9.43 -17.90
C ALA A 242 9.36 9.19 -19.24
N THR A 243 9.58 10.03 -20.26
CA THR A 243 8.98 9.84 -21.59
C THR A 243 9.61 8.68 -22.35
N LYS A 244 10.84 8.30 -21.97
CA LYS A 244 11.55 7.12 -22.48
C LYS A 244 11.30 5.87 -21.64
N ALA A 245 10.52 5.98 -20.56
CA ALA A 245 10.18 4.83 -19.73
C ALA A 245 9.44 3.77 -20.56
N ARG A 246 9.75 2.51 -20.29
CA ARG A 246 9.12 1.40 -20.97
C ARG A 246 7.68 1.21 -20.53
N LYS A 247 6.83 0.99 -21.53
CA LYS A 247 5.53 0.36 -21.39
C LYS A 247 5.68 -1.16 -21.25
N PHE A 248 5.41 -1.68 -20.07
CA PHE A 248 5.27 -3.11 -19.81
C PHE A 248 3.80 -3.51 -19.81
N ASN A 249 3.54 -4.73 -20.25
CA ASN A 249 2.26 -5.41 -20.09
C ASN A 249 2.54 -6.79 -19.49
N GLY A 250 1.74 -7.20 -18.51
CA GLY A 250 1.97 -8.44 -17.78
C GLY A 250 0.69 -9.19 -17.51
N LYS A 251 0.82 -10.49 -17.26
CA LYS A 251 -0.23 -11.35 -16.71
C LYS A 251 0.35 -12.25 -15.63
N THR A 252 -0.49 -12.66 -14.68
CA THR A 252 -0.10 -13.68 -13.70
C THR A 252 0.22 -14.99 -14.43
N SER A 253 1.18 -15.75 -13.94
CA SER A 253 1.56 -17.07 -14.45
C SER A 253 2.21 -17.91 -13.35
N CYS A 254 2.39 -19.19 -13.62
CA CYS A 254 3.09 -20.13 -12.73
C CYS A 254 4.38 -20.63 -13.43
N SER A 255 5.46 -20.77 -12.65
CA SER A 255 6.71 -21.39 -13.09
C SER A 255 7.38 -22.07 -11.90
N GLY A 256 7.66 -23.37 -11.99
CA GLY A 256 8.36 -24.09 -10.91
C GLY A 256 7.68 -23.96 -9.54
N CYS A 257 6.34 -24.01 -9.50
CA CYS A 257 5.53 -23.77 -8.30
C CYS A 257 5.64 -22.38 -7.66
N GLN A 258 6.20 -21.40 -8.36
CA GLN A 258 6.23 -20.00 -7.94
C GLN A 258 5.27 -19.17 -8.78
N CYS A 259 4.59 -18.22 -8.13
CA CYS A 259 3.88 -17.15 -8.83
C CYS A 259 4.90 -16.25 -9.51
N VAL A 260 4.67 -16.00 -10.79
CA VAL A 260 5.50 -15.11 -11.60
C VAL A 260 4.61 -14.21 -12.42
N VAL A 261 5.09 -13.02 -12.73
CA VAL A 261 4.48 -12.15 -13.72
C VAL A 261 5.14 -12.45 -15.06
N GLN A 262 4.33 -12.86 -16.03
CA GLN A 262 4.76 -13.04 -17.42
C GLN A 262 4.66 -11.69 -18.14
N LEU A 263 5.80 -11.06 -18.35
CA LEU A 263 5.96 -9.84 -19.13
C LEU A 263 5.87 -10.16 -20.63
N ILE A 264 4.99 -9.46 -21.33
CA ILE A 264 4.71 -9.62 -22.75
C ILE A 264 5.72 -8.78 -23.56
N SER A 265 6.11 -9.24 -24.74
CA SER A 265 7.08 -8.56 -25.63
C SER A 265 8.43 -8.29 -24.95
N SER A 266 8.79 -9.12 -23.96
CA SER A 266 9.98 -8.97 -23.14
C SER A 266 10.75 -10.28 -23.15
N GLY A 267 12.07 -10.24 -23.18
CA GLY A 267 12.93 -11.42 -23.24
C GLY A 267 14.30 -11.20 -22.63
N TYR A 268 15.14 -12.22 -22.74
CA TYR A 268 16.53 -12.15 -22.30
C TYR A 268 17.38 -11.37 -23.32
N ALA A 269 18.27 -10.52 -22.82
CA ALA A 269 19.33 -9.89 -23.60
C ALA A 269 20.63 -10.69 -23.46
N CYS A 270 21.45 -10.75 -24.50
CA CYS A 270 22.79 -11.38 -24.44
C CYS A 270 23.74 -10.54 -23.59
N PRO A 271 24.67 -11.15 -22.82
CA PRO A 271 25.16 -12.53 -22.98
C PRO A 271 24.41 -13.58 -22.16
N ALA A 272 24.35 -14.82 -22.66
CA ALA A 272 23.62 -15.91 -21.99
C ALA A 272 24.13 -16.26 -20.57
N ILE A 273 25.42 -16.00 -20.29
CA ILE A 273 26.03 -16.24 -18.97
C ILE A 273 25.52 -15.27 -17.90
N GLN A 274 25.09 -14.08 -18.30
CA GLN A 274 24.59 -13.04 -17.42
C GLN A 274 23.55 -12.21 -18.19
N PRO A 275 22.37 -12.79 -18.43
CA PRO A 275 21.45 -12.22 -19.39
C PRO A 275 20.79 -10.96 -18.84
N GLY A 276 20.59 -10.00 -19.74
CA GLY A 276 19.81 -8.81 -19.47
C GLY A 276 18.32 -9.01 -19.66
N ILE A 277 17.60 -7.91 -19.53
CA ILE A 277 16.23 -7.81 -20.04
C ILE A 277 16.27 -6.95 -21.29
N THR A 278 15.53 -7.37 -22.31
CA THR A 278 15.34 -6.62 -23.55
C THR A 278 13.89 -6.71 -24.02
N ILE A 279 13.60 -5.94 -25.06
CA ILE A 279 12.31 -5.85 -25.71
C ILE A 279 12.38 -6.57 -27.05
N TRP A 280 11.26 -7.20 -27.38
CA TRP A 280 11.02 -7.78 -28.69
C TRP A 280 9.70 -7.27 -29.25
N ALA A 281 9.67 -6.88 -30.52
CA ALA A 281 8.41 -6.54 -31.20
C ALA A 281 7.39 -7.70 -31.22
N ASN A 282 7.86 -8.95 -31.12
CA ASN A 282 7.03 -10.13 -31.11
C ASN A 282 6.35 -10.34 -29.74
N PRO A 283 5.01 -10.21 -29.63
CA PRO A 283 4.29 -10.37 -28.36
C PRO A 283 4.25 -11.81 -27.84
N LYS A 284 4.68 -12.78 -28.65
CA LYS A 284 4.84 -14.18 -28.21
C LYS A 284 6.12 -14.39 -27.41
N VAL A 285 7.08 -13.47 -27.51
CA VAL A 285 8.27 -13.50 -26.65
C VAL A 285 7.88 -12.96 -25.29
N THR A 286 8.06 -13.77 -24.26
CA THR A 286 7.67 -13.42 -22.90
C THR A 286 8.75 -13.76 -21.91
N LEU A 287 8.91 -12.90 -20.90
CA LEU A 287 9.83 -13.10 -19.80
C LEU A 287 9.02 -13.34 -18.52
N LYS A 288 9.30 -14.42 -17.82
CA LYS A 288 8.69 -14.72 -16.53
C LYS A 288 9.63 -14.25 -15.43
N LEU A 289 9.17 -13.33 -14.60
CA LEU A 289 9.90 -12.86 -13.42
C LEU A 289 9.04 -13.03 -12.18
N GLN A 290 9.67 -13.40 -11.08
CA GLN A 290 9.07 -13.31 -9.77
C GLN A 290 9.19 -11.87 -9.28
N PHE A 291 8.09 -11.30 -8.82
CA PHE A 291 8.06 -9.99 -8.17
C PHE A 291 7.85 -10.22 -6.68
N LEU A 292 8.86 -9.92 -5.88
CA LEU A 292 8.86 -10.09 -4.43
C LEU A 292 8.67 -8.73 -3.79
N GLU A 293 7.55 -8.50 -3.11
CA GLU A 293 7.25 -7.19 -2.53
C GLU A 293 8.27 -6.82 -1.44
N VAL A 294 8.77 -5.58 -1.50
CA VAL A 294 9.79 -5.02 -0.59
C VAL A 294 9.42 -3.58 -0.21
N PRO A 295 9.95 -3.05 0.91
CA PRO A 295 9.88 -1.63 1.22
C PRO A 295 10.47 -0.77 0.10
N CYS A 296 9.87 0.39 -0.13
CA CYS A 296 10.32 1.32 -1.17
C CYS A 296 11.49 2.22 -0.76
N ASP A 297 11.84 2.27 0.53
CA ASP A 297 12.90 3.10 1.08
C ASP A 297 14.30 2.51 0.88
N GLY A 298 14.40 1.30 0.28
CA GLY A 298 15.66 0.64 0.00
C GLY A 298 16.40 0.15 1.26
N GLN A 299 15.84 0.29 2.45
CA GLN A 299 16.42 -0.22 3.68
C GLN A 299 15.95 -1.66 3.94
N PHE A 300 16.87 -2.61 3.81
CA PHE A 300 16.64 -3.99 4.21
C PHE A 300 17.25 -4.23 5.59
N SER A 301 16.42 -4.28 6.63
CA SER A 301 16.78 -4.99 7.86
C SER A 301 16.35 -6.44 7.70
N PHE A 302 17.30 -7.35 7.48
CA PHE A 302 17.02 -8.77 7.67
C PHE A 302 16.76 -9.00 9.17
N PRO A 303 15.68 -9.69 9.57
CA PRO A 303 15.66 -10.28 10.90
C PRO A 303 16.86 -11.24 10.97
N GLN A 304 17.76 -11.00 11.92
CA GLN A 304 18.82 -11.94 12.25
C GLN A 304 18.16 -13.29 12.56
N LEU A 305 18.53 -14.31 11.79
CA LEU A 305 18.19 -15.69 12.13
C LEU A 305 18.93 -16.01 13.43
N ASN A 306 18.19 -16.14 14.53
CA ASN A 306 18.67 -16.86 15.71
C ASN A 306 18.62 -18.36 15.44
#